data_AF-A0AAQ3QI73-F1
#
_entry.id   AF-A0AAQ3QI73-F1
#
_cell.length_a   1.000
_cell.length_b   1.000
_cell.length_c   1.000
_cell.angle_alpha   90.00
_cell.angle_beta   90.00
_cell.angle_gamma   90.00
#
_symmetry.space_group_name_H-M   'P 1'
#
loop_
_entity.id
_entity.type
_entity.pdbx_description
1 polymer ?
#
loop_
_entity_poly.entity_id
_entity_poly.type
_entity_poly.pdbx_seq_one_letter_code
_entity_poly.pdbx_strand_id
1 'polypeptide(L)'
;MRKYVLTKHEALLRRDRNLRRRTTEETLTFLLEACRSPQHLLQIQAILVVHGLHHNPFLAPKIVASSFRFENLVLARQAFDQIPVPQTLLYNVMFKGYNGAGLWQDTLALFCQMRRNNVRPNQYTFPLVIKSCNTMCVAEGEEVHCVALKSGFEENDFAGPALINMYSSMGAVESAQKMFASMPVKNVVAWTAIITTYLSIGDVHTSRKLFDQTVERDVILWNTIISGYTRCGDMATAMELFALVPYRDTIAWNTILLGHANVGDLEACERIFKEMPERNVFSWNGLLGGYAHHANYYKVLDAFNQMLESHDVKPNDATLVTVLSACSKLGALNWGRWIHVYAKSNNLHANVYVGNGLIDMYAKCGCIEDALHVFDAMPRKDLITWNSMIGGLAMHGRGLKALQLFDQMKSIGEKPDGITFVGALSACVHMGLVEDGLMYFRSMSKDYDIVPWIEHYGCMVDLLGRAGLLTEALGFIQKMPMEPDCVIWNALLGACQIHEDVALAELAMNQLMRLVPDDVTNYVVLSNIYGANGRWKDVARLKQIVKEKIAEKTPGCSLIEVNSEVVEFLSSDARHWQTWKIYRVLEGLRKISKLPGLEAELEELCRGHE
;
A
#
# COMPACT_ATOMS: atom_id res chain seq x y z
N MET A 1 -29.56 -18.80 76.46
CA MET A 1 -29.70 -17.44 75.87
C MET A 1 -28.38 -16.79 75.43
N ARG A 2 -27.30 -16.73 76.24
CA ARG A 2 -26.03 -16.10 75.83
C ARG A 2 -25.39 -16.66 74.54
N LYS A 3 -25.42 -17.99 74.32
CA LYS A 3 -24.91 -18.63 73.08
C LYS A 3 -25.71 -18.32 71.80
N TYR A 4 -26.98 -17.92 71.94
CA TYR A 4 -27.89 -17.62 70.81
C TYR A 4 -27.83 -16.14 70.38
N VAL A 5 -27.46 -15.25 71.31
CA VAL A 5 -27.26 -13.81 71.04
C VAL A 5 -25.90 -13.56 70.40
N LEU A 6 -24.85 -14.29 70.81
CA LEU A 6 -23.51 -14.20 70.20
C LEU A 6 -23.50 -14.64 68.72
N THR A 7 -24.17 -15.74 68.37
CA THR A 7 -24.28 -16.22 66.98
C THR A 7 -25.08 -15.28 66.08
N LYS A 8 -26.13 -14.63 66.61
CA LYS A 8 -26.92 -13.65 65.85
C LYS A 8 -26.15 -12.32 65.64
N HIS A 9 -25.34 -11.91 66.60
CA HIS A 9 -24.50 -10.72 66.51
C HIS A 9 -23.31 -10.93 65.54
N GLU A 10 -22.67 -12.10 65.57
CA GLU A 10 -21.64 -12.48 64.59
C GLU A 10 -22.21 -12.59 63.16
N ALA A 11 -23.44 -13.10 63.00
CA ALA A 11 -24.11 -13.15 61.70
C ALA A 11 -24.43 -11.75 61.13
N LEU A 12 -24.86 -10.81 61.98
CA LEU A 12 -25.10 -9.41 61.58
C LEU A 12 -23.81 -8.68 61.21
N LEU A 13 -22.73 -8.86 61.98
CA LEU A 13 -21.40 -8.30 61.67
C LEU A 13 -20.81 -8.88 60.39
N ARG A 14 -21.01 -10.18 60.12
CA ARG A 14 -20.63 -10.80 58.84
C ARG A 14 -21.44 -10.24 57.67
N ARG A 15 -22.73 -9.99 57.86
CA ARG A 15 -23.61 -9.41 56.84
C ARG A 15 -23.23 -7.97 56.51
N ASP A 16 -22.91 -7.15 57.51
CA ASP A 16 -22.48 -5.76 57.35
C ASP A 16 -21.08 -5.66 56.70
N ARG A 17 -20.13 -6.55 57.07
CA ARG A 17 -18.83 -6.66 56.39
C ARG A 17 -18.97 -7.07 54.92
N ASN A 18 -19.86 -8.01 54.60
CA ASN A 18 -20.11 -8.42 53.22
C ASN A 18 -20.79 -7.32 52.40
N LEU A 19 -21.66 -6.51 53.02
CA LEU A 19 -22.28 -5.36 52.37
C LEU A 19 -21.25 -4.29 52.03
N ARG A 20 -20.39 -3.91 52.99
CA ARG A 20 -19.29 -2.95 52.79
C ARG A 20 -18.29 -3.40 51.74
N ARG A 21 -18.00 -4.71 51.69
CA ARG A 21 -17.11 -5.32 50.69
C ARG A 21 -17.71 -5.26 49.28
N ARG A 22 -19.01 -5.53 49.12
CA ARG A 22 -19.71 -5.35 47.84
C ARG A 22 -19.69 -3.90 47.37
N THR A 23 -20.00 -2.95 48.25
CA THR A 23 -19.97 -1.52 47.88
C THR A 23 -18.57 -1.03 47.48
N THR A 24 -17.51 -1.56 48.09
CA THR A 24 -16.12 -1.24 47.69
C THR A 24 -15.75 -1.87 46.35
N GLU A 25 -16.14 -3.12 46.09
CA GLU A 25 -15.92 -3.81 44.80
C GLU A 25 -16.68 -3.13 43.64
N GLU A 26 -17.89 -2.64 43.88
CA GLU A 26 -18.70 -1.88 42.91
C GLU A 26 -18.08 -0.50 42.61
N THR A 27 -17.60 0.20 43.65
CA THR A 27 -16.94 1.51 43.48
C THR A 27 -15.63 1.36 42.70
N LEU A 28 -14.82 0.35 43.02
CA LEU A 28 -13.57 0.07 42.31
C LEU A 28 -13.80 -0.39 40.87
N THR A 29 -14.89 -1.13 40.63
CA THR A 29 -15.35 -1.46 39.27
C THR A 29 -15.62 -0.20 38.47
N PHE A 30 -16.41 0.72 39.02
CA PHE A 30 -16.76 1.97 38.36
C PHE A 30 -15.51 2.82 38.04
N LEU A 31 -14.55 2.89 38.97
CA LEU A 31 -13.29 3.61 38.75
C LEU A 31 -12.44 2.98 37.63
N LEU A 32 -12.41 1.65 37.53
CA LEU A 32 -11.70 0.96 36.44
C LEU A 32 -12.36 1.18 35.07
N GLU A 33 -13.69 1.28 35.03
CA GLU A 33 -14.44 1.57 33.81
C GLU A 33 -14.29 3.04 33.38
N ALA A 34 -14.25 3.97 34.34
CA ALA A 34 -14.08 5.41 34.13
C ALA A 34 -12.61 5.83 33.88
N CYS A 35 -11.66 4.91 33.97
CA CYS A 35 -10.24 5.17 33.79
C CYS A 35 -9.92 5.60 32.34
N ARG A 36 -9.30 6.79 32.17
CA ARG A 36 -8.92 7.38 30.87
C ARG A 36 -7.41 7.51 30.63
N SER A 37 -6.59 7.18 31.63
CA SER A 37 -5.12 7.32 31.55
C SER A 37 -4.42 6.09 32.12
N PRO A 38 -3.30 5.65 31.54
CA PRO A 38 -2.48 4.57 32.09
C PRO A 38 -1.97 4.87 33.51
N GLN A 39 -1.75 6.15 33.85
CA GLN A 39 -1.31 6.55 35.20
C GLN A 39 -2.40 6.32 36.25
N HIS A 40 -3.67 6.58 35.91
CA HIS A 40 -4.80 6.30 36.81
C HIS A 40 -4.95 4.79 37.05
N LEU A 41 -4.70 3.96 36.03
CA LEU A 41 -4.74 2.51 36.18
C LEU A 41 -3.68 2.00 37.17
N LEU A 42 -2.45 2.51 37.08
CA LEU A 42 -1.38 2.18 38.03
C LEU A 42 -1.70 2.64 39.46
N GLN A 43 -2.30 3.82 39.61
CA GLN A 43 -2.75 4.31 40.93
C GLN A 43 -3.83 3.41 41.53
N ILE A 44 -4.84 3.02 40.74
CA ILE A 44 -5.90 2.11 41.18
C ILE A 44 -5.30 0.76 41.58
N GLN A 45 -4.35 0.23 40.81
CA GLN A 45 -3.65 -1.00 41.16
C GLN A 45 -2.86 -0.87 42.48
N ALA A 46 -2.12 0.23 42.67
CA ALA A 46 -1.40 0.48 43.92
C ALA A 46 -2.35 0.50 45.13
N ILE A 47 -3.53 1.13 44.99
CA ILE A 47 -4.58 1.12 46.02
C ILE A 47 -5.05 -0.31 46.30
N LEU A 48 -5.27 -1.12 45.26
CA LEU A 48 -5.68 -2.53 45.42
C LEU A 48 -4.60 -3.38 46.11
N VAL A 49 -3.32 -3.13 45.85
CA VAL A 49 -2.21 -3.82 46.52
C VAL A 49 -2.18 -3.46 48.00
N VAL A 50 -2.23 -2.16 48.34
CA VAL A 50 -2.21 -1.65 49.72
C VAL A 50 -3.38 -2.20 50.55
N HIS A 51 -4.56 -2.34 49.95
CA HIS A 51 -5.76 -2.86 50.63
C HIS A 51 -5.87 -4.40 50.58
N GLY A 52 -4.89 -5.11 50.01
CA GLY A 52 -4.90 -6.57 49.91
C GLY A 52 -5.95 -7.15 48.97
N LEU A 53 -6.50 -6.33 48.06
CA LEU A 53 -7.55 -6.71 47.10
C LEU A 53 -6.99 -7.15 45.74
N HIS A 54 -5.67 -7.15 45.56
CA HIS A 54 -5.01 -7.54 44.31
C HIS A 54 -5.17 -9.03 43.95
N HIS A 55 -5.44 -9.90 44.93
CA HIS A 55 -5.79 -11.30 44.70
C HIS A 55 -7.28 -11.55 44.39
N ASN A 56 -8.09 -10.50 44.20
CA ASN A 56 -9.53 -10.64 44.03
C ASN A 56 -9.89 -11.13 42.61
N PRO A 57 -10.45 -12.35 42.46
CA PRO A 57 -10.77 -12.93 41.15
C PRO A 57 -11.89 -12.17 40.41
N PHE A 58 -12.68 -11.34 41.11
CA PHE A 58 -13.72 -10.52 40.49
C PHE A 58 -13.17 -9.22 39.85
N LEU A 59 -12.13 -8.64 40.45
CA LEU A 59 -11.52 -7.40 39.96
C LEU A 59 -10.43 -7.65 38.92
N ALA A 60 -9.73 -8.79 39.01
CA ALA A 60 -8.64 -9.13 38.08
C ALA A 60 -9.03 -9.09 36.59
N PRO A 61 -10.18 -9.65 36.12
CA PRO A 61 -10.56 -9.55 34.71
C PRO A 61 -10.72 -8.10 34.23
N LYS A 62 -11.19 -7.20 35.10
CA LYS A 62 -11.40 -5.78 34.76
C LYS A 62 -10.06 -5.03 34.68
N ILE A 63 -9.14 -5.33 35.60
CA ILE A 63 -7.78 -4.76 35.58
C ILE A 63 -7.04 -5.21 34.32
N VAL A 64 -7.10 -6.51 34.00
CA VAL A 64 -6.48 -7.06 32.79
C VAL A 64 -7.07 -6.41 31.53
N ALA A 65 -8.39 -6.32 31.42
CA ALA A 65 -9.04 -5.68 30.27
C ALA A 65 -8.65 -4.20 30.12
N SER A 66 -8.60 -3.44 31.22
CA SER A 66 -8.13 -2.05 31.22
C SER A 66 -6.64 -1.93 30.89
N SER A 67 -5.82 -2.90 31.29
CA SER A 67 -4.38 -2.92 30.98
C SER A 67 -4.11 -3.08 29.48
N PHE A 68 -4.84 -3.99 28.82
CA PHE A 68 -4.77 -4.12 27.36
C PHE A 68 -5.29 -2.89 26.62
N ARG A 69 -6.29 -2.19 27.15
CA ARG A 69 -6.79 -0.92 26.57
C ARG A 69 -5.71 0.16 26.51
N PHE A 70 -4.77 0.16 27.46
CA PHE A 70 -3.66 1.10 27.51
C PHE A 70 -2.33 0.46 27.06
N GLU A 71 -2.38 -0.65 26.32
CA GLU A 71 -1.21 -1.34 25.75
C GLU A 71 -0.15 -1.77 26.78
N ASN A 72 -0.54 -1.95 28.05
CA ASN A 72 0.37 -2.36 29.12
C ASN A 72 0.29 -3.87 29.37
N LEU A 73 1.03 -4.63 28.56
CA LEU A 73 1.08 -6.09 28.59
C LEU A 73 1.68 -6.65 29.89
N VAL A 74 2.69 -5.98 30.44
CA VAL A 74 3.37 -6.39 31.67
C VAL A 74 2.40 -6.34 32.84
N LEU A 75 1.64 -5.25 32.94
CA LEU A 75 0.64 -5.07 33.97
C LEU A 75 -0.48 -6.12 33.87
N ALA A 76 -0.96 -6.39 32.65
CA ALA A 76 -1.97 -7.42 32.41
C ALA A 76 -1.47 -8.80 32.88
N ARG A 77 -0.23 -9.16 32.55
CA ARG A 77 0.38 -10.43 32.97
C ARG A 77 0.56 -10.51 34.49
N GLN A 78 1.05 -9.45 35.12
CA GLN A 78 1.22 -9.40 36.58
C GLN A 78 -0.10 -9.55 37.33
N ALA A 79 -1.17 -8.88 36.87
CA ALA A 79 -2.49 -9.00 37.47
C ALA A 79 -3.07 -10.42 37.32
N PHE A 80 -2.75 -11.12 36.24
CA PHE A 80 -3.12 -12.52 36.03
C PHE A 80 -2.37 -13.46 37.00
N ASP A 81 -1.04 -13.34 37.06
CA ASP A 81 -0.18 -14.23 37.87
C ASP A 81 -0.42 -14.06 39.38
N GLN A 82 -0.96 -12.92 39.81
CA GLN A 82 -1.37 -12.69 41.20
C GLN A 82 -2.60 -13.49 41.63
N ILE A 83 -3.38 -14.09 40.72
CA ILE A 83 -4.57 -14.88 41.06
C ILE A 83 -4.17 -16.36 41.23
N PRO A 84 -4.28 -16.94 42.44
CA PRO A 84 -3.81 -18.32 42.68
C PRO A 84 -4.61 -19.40 41.94
N VAL A 85 -5.91 -19.18 41.74
CA VAL A 85 -6.79 -20.08 40.98
C VAL A 85 -7.59 -19.27 39.95
N PRO A 86 -6.99 -18.99 38.77
CA PRO A 86 -7.66 -18.23 37.72
C PRO A 86 -8.87 -19.00 37.19
N GLN A 87 -10.03 -18.34 37.10
CA GLN A 87 -11.23 -18.92 36.49
C GLN A 87 -11.24 -18.73 34.97
N THR A 88 -12.07 -19.50 34.25
CA THR A 88 -12.21 -19.45 32.79
C THR A 88 -12.41 -18.04 32.24
N LEU A 89 -13.15 -17.17 32.94
CA LEU A 89 -13.36 -15.79 32.53
C LEU A 89 -12.04 -15.00 32.43
N LEU A 90 -11.14 -15.16 33.42
CA LEU A 90 -9.88 -14.43 33.46
C LEU A 90 -8.95 -14.89 32.33
N TYR A 91 -8.90 -16.19 32.04
CA TYR A 91 -8.21 -16.74 30.87
C TYR A 91 -8.77 -16.16 29.56
N ASN A 92 -10.10 -16.12 29.39
CA ASN A 92 -10.72 -15.59 28.17
C ASN A 92 -10.41 -14.09 27.95
N VAL A 93 -10.34 -13.29 29.02
CA VAL A 93 -9.92 -11.88 28.92
C VAL A 93 -8.46 -11.77 28.50
N MET A 94 -7.57 -12.61 29.03
CA MET A 94 -6.17 -12.66 28.60
C MET A 94 -6.03 -13.07 27.14
N PHE A 95 -6.71 -14.13 26.70
CA PHE A 95 -6.68 -14.57 25.29
C PHE A 95 -7.15 -13.46 24.35
N LYS A 96 -8.23 -12.75 24.71
CA LYS A 96 -8.72 -11.61 23.93
C LYS A 96 -7.68 -10.50 23.83
N GLY A 97 -7.00 -10.18 24.94
CA GLY A 97 -5.96 -9.16 24.98
C GLY A 97 -4.71 -9.53 24.19
N TYR A 98 -4.17 -10.74 24.37
CA TYR A 98 -3.03 -11.24 23.61
C TYR A 98 -3.31 -11.31 22.10
N ASN A 99 -4.49 -11.76 21.70
CA ASN A 99 -4.90 -11.74 20.30
C ASN A 99 -4.99 -10.32 19.74
N GLY A 100 -5.47 -9.35 20.53
CA GLY A 100 -5.50 -7.94 20.14
C GLY A 100 -4.11 -7.32 19.97
N ALA A 101 -3.13 -7.81 20.73
CA ALA A 101 -1.72 -7.40 20.67
C ALA A 101 -0.88 -8.22 19.66
N GLY A 102 -1.47 -9.19 18.95
CA GLY A 102 -0.76 -10.06 18.01
C GLY A 102 0.15 -11.13 18.65
N LEU A 103 -0.02 -11.43 19.94
CA LEU A 103 0.80 -12.38 20.70
C LEU A 103 0.22 -13.80 20.64
N TRP A 104 0.24 -14.40 19.44
CA TRP A 104 -0.44 -15.67 19.17
C TRP A 104 0.17 -16.87 19.94
N GLN A 105 1.49 -16.91 20.07
CA GLN A 105 2.18 -17.97 20.81
C GLN A 105 1.89 -17.92 22.31
N ASP A 106 1.82 -16.72 22.90
CA ASP A 106 1.50 -16.53 24.31
C ASP A 106 0.07 -16.95 24.63
N THR A 107 -0.88 -16.73 23.70
CA THR A 107 -2.25 -17.25 23.80
C THR A 107 -2.26 -18.77 23.95
N LEU A 108 -1.50 -19.49 23.12
CA LEU A 108 -1.43 -20.96 23.15
C LEU A 108 -0.68 -21.48 24.37
N ALA A 109 0.42 -20.84 24.77
CA ALA A 109 1.13 -21.16 26.00
C ALA A 109 0.21 -21.02 27.22
N LEU A 110 -0.59 -19.95 27.26
CA LEU A 110 -1.56 -19.71 28.32
C LEU A 110 -2.73 -20.71 28.28
N PHE A 111 -3.14 -21.19 27.09
CA PHE A 111 -4.12 -22.27 26.97
C PHE A 111 -3.58 -23.60 27.51
N CYS A 112 -2.31 -23.91 27.23
CA CYS A 112 -1.62 -25.06 27.84
C CYS A 112 -1.55 -24.93 29.37
N GLN A 113 -1.30 -23.72 29.89
CA GLN A 113 -1.33 -23.44 31.33
C GLN A 113 -2.73 -23.67 31.93
N MET A 114 -3.79 -23.20 31.26
CA MET A 114 -5.18 -23.42 31.67
C MET A 114 -5.50 -24.92 31.82
N ARG A 115 -5.05 -25.73 30.86
CA ARG A 115 -5.21 -27.20 30.87
C ARG A 115 -4.42 -27.86 32.00
N ARG A 116 -3.16 -27.48 32.20
CA ARG A 116 -2.32 -27.98 33.31
C ARG A 116 -2.93 -27.67 34.68
N ASN A 117 -3.61 -26.53 34.79
CA ASN A 117 -4.33 -26.11 35.99
C ASN A 117 -5.72 -26.75 36.14
N ASN A 118 -6.11 -27.69 35.27
CA ASN A 118 -7.42 -28.37 35.25
C ASN A 118 -8.63 -27.41 35.17
N VAL A 119 -8.45 -26.22 34.60
CA VAL A 119 -9.55 -25.27 34.40
C VAL A 119 -10.25 -25.60 33.09
N ARG A 120 -11.57 -25.87 33.16
CA ARG A 120 -12.34 -26.29 31.98
C ARG A 120 -12.55 -25.13 30.99
N PRO A 121 -12.17 -25.29 29.71
CA PRO A 121 -12.57 -24.38 28.63
C PRO A 121 -14.08 -24.31 28.50
N ASN A 122 -14.59 -23.16 28.08
CA ASN A 122 -16.00 -22.99 27.74
C ASN A 122 -16.18 -22.64 26.25
N GLN A 123 -17.44 -22.48 25.83
CA GLN A 123 -17.79 -22.16 24.44
C GLN A 123 -17.14 -20.88 23.89
N TYR A 124 -16.74 -19.95 24.76
CA TYR A 124 -16.07 -18.70 24.36
C TYR A 124 -14.54 -18.82 24.36
N THR A 125 -13.99 -19.87 24.98
CA THR A 125 -12.54 -20.10 25.01
C THR A 125 -12.02 -20.54 23.65
N PHE A 126 -12.69 -21.49 22.99
CA PHE A 126 -12.21 -22.07 21.74
C PHE A 126 -12.12 -21.08 20.59
N PRO A 127 -13.11 -20.22 20.27
CA PRO A 127 -12.96 -19.24 19.21
C PRO A 127 -11.78 -18.27 19.40
N LEU A 128 -11.45 -17.92 20.65
CA LEU A 128 -10.30 -17.06 20.96
C LEU A 128 -8.98 -17.79 20.73
N VAL A 129 -8.86 -19.05 21.17
CA VAL A 129 -7.63 -19.84 21.01
C VAL A 129 -7.45 -20.28 19.55
N ILE A 130 -8.51 -20.72 18.89
CA ILE A 130 -8.49 -21.12 17.48
C ILE A 130 -8.04 -19.95 16.59
N LYS A 131 -8.50 -18.72 16.88
CA LYS A 131 -8.04 -17.52 16.15
C LYS A 131 -6.52 -17.34 16.20
N SER A 132 -5.87 -17.70 17.31
CA SER A 132 -4.40 -17.65 17.41
C SER A 132 -3.70 -18.76 16.63
N CYS A 133 -4.40 -19.84 16.29
CA CYS A 133 -3.86 -20.91 15.47
C CYS A 133 -3.81 -20.54 13.98
N ASN A 134 -4.63 -19.61 13.49
CA ASN A 134 -4.68 -19.22 12.07
C ASN A 134 -3.33 -18.75 11.49
N THR A 135 -2.40 -18.32 12.34
CA THR A 135 -1.07 -17.83 11.98
C THR A 135 0.05 -18.84 12.27
N MET A 136 -0.29 -20.04 12.74
CA MET A 136 0.65 -21.07 13.21
C MET A 136 0.54 -22.38 12.39
N CYS A 137 1.39 -23.36 12.70
CA CYS A 137 1.41 -24.66 12.02
C CYS A 137 0.12 -25.47 12.30
N VAL A 138 -0.19 -26.41 11.40
CA VAL A 138 -1.41 -27.23 11.41
C VAL A 138 -1.51 -28.10 12.67
N ALA A 139 -0.37 -28.56 13.20
CA ALA A 139 -0.30 -29.48 14.33
C ALA A 139 -0.91 -28.89 15.62
N GLU A 140 -0.61 -27.64 15.94
CA GLU A 140 -1.16 -26.97 17.12
C GLU A 140 -2.67 -26.71 16.96
N GLY A 141 -3.12 -26.39 15.74
CA GLY A 141 -4.54 -26.27 15.41
C GLY A 141 -5.30 -27.58 15.61
N GLU A 142 -4.74 -28.70 15.16
CA GLU A 142 -5.30 -30.04 15.34
C GLU A 142 -5.35 -30.45 16.82
N GLU A 143 -4.36 -30.06 17.63
CA GLU A 143 -4.40 -30.33 19.07
C GLU A 143 -5.56 -29.57 19.73
N VAL A 144 -5.72 -28.27 19.43
CA VAL A 144 -6.82 -27.45 19.95
C VAL A 144 -8.18 -28.01 19.48
N HIS A 145 -8.28 -28.45 18.23
CA HIS A 145 -9.46 -29.13 17.71
C HIS A 145 -9.75 -30.41 18.50
N CYS A 146 -8.76 -31.30 18.68
CA CYS A 146 -8.91 -32.53 19.46
C CYS A 146 -9.39 -32.27 20.90
N VAL A 147 -8.93 -31.18 21.52
CA VAL A 147 -9.38 -30.75 22.86
C VAL A 147 -10.83 -30.25 22.83
N ALA A 148 -11.24 -29.54 21.76
CA ALA A 148 -12.62 -29.13 21.57
C ALA A 148 -13.57 -30.33 21.42
N LEU A 149 -13.17 -31.34 20.63
CA LEU A 149 -13.90 -32.61 20.46
C LEU A 149 -14.09 -33.31 21.81
N LYS A 150 -12.99 -33.56 22.54
CA LYS A 150 -13.02 -34.24 23.86
C LYS A 150 -13.84 -33.50 24.91
N SER A 151 -14.01 -32.19 24.75
CA SER A 151 -14.77 -31.35 25.67
C SER A 151 -16.25 -31.22 25.29
N GLY A 152 -16.70 -31.86 24.19
CA GLY A 152 -18.10 -31.90 23.76
C GLY A 152 -18.58 -30.62 23.07
N PHE A 153 -17.68 -29.82 22.49
CA PHE A 153 -18.04 -28.57 21.80
C PHE A 153 -18.24 -28.74 20.27
N GLU A 154 -18.34 -29.97 19.78
CA GLU A 154 -18.65 -30.27 18.37
C GLU A 154 -19.99 -29.68 17.90
N GLU A 155 -20.98 -29.68 18.79
CA GLU A 155 -22.33 -29.19 18.51
C GLU A 155 -22.50 -27.69 18.76
N ASN A 156 -21.44 -26.98 19.11
CA ASN A 156 -21.53 -25.57 19.48
C ASN A 156 -21.52 -24.64 18.26
N ASP A 157 -22.52 -23.74 18.17
CA ASP A 157 -22.72 -22.78 17.07
C ASP A 157 -21.50 -21.91 16.76
N PHE A 158 -20.61 -21.68 17.73
CA PHE A 158 -19.45 -20.80 17.60
C PHE A 158 -18.13 -21.54 17.34
N ALA A 159 -18.01 -22.79 17.77
CA ALA A 159 -16.76 -23.55 17.66
C ALA A 159 -16.55 -24.12 16.24
N GLY A 160 -17.61 -24.64 15.63
CA GLY A 160 -17.56 -25.22 14.27
C GLY A 160 -17.06 -24.23 13.21
N PRO A 161 -17.66 -23.04 13.06
CA PRO A 161 -17.21 -22.06 12.07
C PRO A 161 -15.78 -21.54 12.34
N ALA A 162 -15.37 -21.44 13.61
CA ALA A 162 -14.00 -21.06 13.97
C ALA A 162 -12.98 -22.12 13.49
N LEU A 163 -13.29 -23.40 13.66
CA LEU A 163 -12.45 -24.51 13.19
C LEU A 163 -12.37 -24.56 11.66
N ILE A 164 -13.46 -24.31 10.94
CA ILE A 164 -13.47 -24.22 9.46
C ILE A 164 -12.51 -23.11 9.01
N ASN A 165 -12.62 -21.91 9.59
CA ASN A 165 -11.75 -20.78 9.25
C ASN A 165 -10.28 -21.06 9.57
N MET A 166 -9.99 -21.73 10.67
CA MET A 166 -8.63 -22.15 11.02
C MET A 166 -8.06 -23.10 9.97
N TYR A 167 -8.76 -24.18 9.65
CA TYR A 167 -8.32 -25.11 8.61
C TYR A 167 -8.19 -24.45 7.24
N SER A 168 -9.09 -23.51 6.90
CA SER A 168 -8.99 -22.70 5.68
C SER A 168 -7.72 -21.86 5.65
N SER A 169 -7.40 -21.14 6.74
CA SER A 169 -6.19 -20.30 6.82
C SER A 169 -4.89 -21.11 6.76
N MET A 170 -4.95 -22.38 7.17
CA MET A 170 -3.85 -23.34 7.10
C MET A 170 -3.76 -24.07 5.74
N GLY A 171 -4.68 -23.81 4.80
CA GLY A 171 -4.74 -24.50 3.51
C GLY A 171 -5.27 -25.94 3.55
N ALA A 172 -5.76 -26.41 4.70
CA ALA A 172 -6.27 -27.77 4.91
C ALA A 172 -7.76 -27.88 4.54
N VAL A 173 -8.08 -27.71 3.24
CA VAL A 173 -9.46 -27.64 2.73
C VAL A 173 -10.28 -28.90 3.02
N GLU A 174 -9.68 -30.08 2.89
CA GLU A 174 -10.37 -31.35 3.19
C GLU A 174 -10.81 -31.43 4.66
N SER A 175 -9.97 -30.96 5.58
CA SER A 175 -10.27 -30.92 7.01
C SER A 175 -11.38 -29.92 7.31
N ALA A 176 -11.37 -28.76 6.64
CA ALA A 176 -12.45 -27.77 6.71
C ALA A 176 -13.79 -28.37 6.20
N GLN A 177 -13.78 -29.10 5.09
CA GLN A 177 -14.96 -29.76 4.53
C GLN A 177 -15.49 -30.86 5.46
N LYS A 178 -14.61 -31.69 6.02
CA LYS A 178 -14.97 -32.72 7.00
C LYS A 178 -15.63 -32.11 8.24
N MET A 179 -15.07 -31.00 8.74
CA MET A 179 -15.65 -30.26 9.85
C MET A 179 -17.04 -29.70 9.48
N PHE A 180 -17.16 -29.06 8.31
CA PHE A 180 -18.46 -28.57 7.86
C PHE A 180 -19.51 -29.70 7.73
N ALA A 181 -19.10 -30.87 7.23
CA ALA A 181 -19.97 -32.03 7.10
C ALA A 181 -20.44 -32.57 8.46
N SER A 182 -19.55 -32.61 9.48
CA SER A 182 -19.87 -33.12 10.82
C SER A 182 -20.77 -32.21 11.64
N MET A 183 -20.93 -30.92 11.29
CA MET A 183 -21.82 -30.01 12.00
C MET A 183 -23.29 -30.45 11.90
N PRO A 184 -24.00 -30.65 13.03
CA PRO A 184 -25.40 -31.09 13.04
C PRO A 184 -26.35 -30.00 12.52
N VAL A 185 -26.09 -28.74 12.89
CA VAL A 185 -26.79 -27.56 12.38
C VAL A 185 -25.77 -26.63 11.74
N LYS A 186 -25.95 -26.35 10.45
CA LYS A 186 -25.07 -25.47 9.67
C LYS A 186 -25.68 -24.07 9.65
N ASN A 187 -25.22 -23.22 10.57
CA ASN A 187 -25.61 -21.81 10.59
C ASN A 187 -24.96 -21.02 9.43
N VAL A 188 -25.44 -19.81 9.18
CA VAL A 188 -24.95 -18.97 8.06
C VAL A 188 -23.45 -18.71 8.16
N VAL A 189 -22.89 -18.59 9.38
CA VAL A 189 -21.45 -18.39 9.60
C VAL A 189 -20.63 -19.60 9.11
N ALA A 190 -21.11 -20.83 9.34
CA ALA A 190 -20.47 -22.04 8.83
C ALA A 190 -20.48 -22.09 7.30
N TRP A 191 -21.61 -21.72 6.68
CA TRP A 191 -21.74 -21.62 5.22
C TRP A 191 -20.80 -20.57 4.63
N THR A 192 -20.73 -19.38 5.22
CA THR A 192 -19.79 -18.33 4.82
C THR A 192 -18.34 -18.79 4.94
N ALA A 193 -17.98 -19.48 6.04
CA ALA A 193 -16.62 -19.99 6.25
C ALA A 193 -16.21 -21.03 5.19
N ILE A 194 -17.06 -22.01 4.89
CA ILE A 194 -16.74 -23.04 3.90
C ILE A 194 -16.70 -22.47 2.48
N ILE A 195 -17.60 -21.56 2.13
CA ILE A 195 -17.60 -20.88 0.82
C ILE A 195 -16.34 -20.02 0.67
N THR A 196 -15.96 -19.26 1.71
CA THR A 196 -14.70 -18.49 1.72
C THR A 196 -13.49 -19.41 1.53
N THR A 197 -13.53 -20.61 2.11
CA THR A 197 -12.47 -21.62 1.93
C THR A 197 -12.30 -21.99 0.46
N TYR A 198 -13.38 -22.38 -0.23
CA TYR A 198 -13.32 -22.73 -1.66
C TYR A 198 -12.99 -21.53 -2.56
N LEU A 199 -13.47 -20.33 -2.22
CA LEU A 199 -13.10 -19.11 -2.94
C LEU A 199 -11.60 -18.77 -2.77
N SER A 200 -11.02 -19.03 -1.60
CA SER A 200 -9.59 -18.76 -1.33
C SER A 200 -8.65 -19.61 -2.17
N ILE A 201 -9.07 -20.84 -2.53
CA ILE A 201 -8.33 -21.73 -3.44
C ILE A 201 -8.69 -21.52 -4.92
N GLY A 202 -9.62 -20.60 -5.22
CA GLY A 202 -10.06 -20.31 -6.59
C GLY A 202 -11.13 -21.27 -7.15
N ASP A 203 -11.68 -22.19 -6.35
CA ASP A 203 -12.78 -23.07 -6.78
C ASP A 203 -14.13 -22.37 -6.61
N VAL A 204 -14.45 -21.52 -7.58
CA VAL A 204 -15.70 -20.77 -7.62
C VAL A 204 -16.91 -21.67 -7.91
N HIS A 205 -16.71 -22.79 -8.61
CA HIS A 205 -17.81 -23.69 -8.98
C HIS A 205 -18.39 -24.41 -7.76
N THR A 206 -17.53 -25.01 -6.93
CA THR A 206 -17.96 -25.64 -5.68
C THR A 206 -18.54 -24.60 -4.72
N SER A 207 -17.92 -23.42 -4.65
CA SER A 207 -18.42 -22.28 -3.86
C SER A 207 -19.86 -21.91 -4.26
N ARG A 208 -20.15 -21.82 -5.56
CA ARG A 208 -21.49 -21.52 -6.07
C ARG A 208 -22.49 -22.63 -5.76
N LYS A 209 -22.10 -23.89 -5.92
CA LYS A 209 -22.96 -25.03 -5.58
C LYS A 209 -23.33 -25.03 -4.09
N LEU A 210 -22.38 -24.74 -3.21
CA LEU A 210 -22.63 -24.61 -1.76
C LEU A 210 -23.53 -23.41 -1.47
N PHE A 211 -23.31 -22.28 -2.15
CA PHE A 211 -24.16 -21.11 -2.03
C PHE A 211 -25.61 -21.39 -2.42
N ASP A 212 -25.85 -22.09 -3.53
CA ASP A 212 -27.19 -22.41 -4.01
C ASP A 212 -27.94 -23.38 -3.07
N GLN A 213 -27.22 -24.22 -2.31
CA GLN A 213 -27.79 -25.10 -1.29
C GLN A 213 -28.23 -24.38 -0.01
N THR A 214 -27.78 -23.13 0.20
CA THR A 214 -28.14 -22.35 1.39
C THR A 214 -29.57 -21.82 1.28
N VAL A 215 -30.39 -22.11 2.29
CA VAL A 215 -31.78 -21.62 2.39
C VAL A 215 -31.82 -20.21 2.95
N GLU A 216 -31.08 -19.95 4.03
CA GLU A 216 -30.94 -18.62 4.63
C GLU A 216 -29.60 -17.99 4.22
N ARG A 217 -29.68 -16.80 3.63
CA ARG A 217 -28.54 -16.04 3.12
C ARG A 217 -28.55 -14.67 3.76
N ASP A 218 -27.54 -14.39 4.58
CA ASP A 218 -27.32 -13.04 5.10
C ASP A 218 -26.55 -12.18 4.08
N VAL A 219 -26.47 -10.89 4.35
CA VAL A 219 -25.75 -9.92 3.50
C VAL A 219 -24.26 -10.28 3.40
N ILE A 220 -23.69 -10.85 4.45
CA ILE A 220 -22.28 -11.25 4.50
C ILE A 220 -22.01 -12.36 3.47
N LEU A 221 -22.87 -13.37 3.40
CA LEU A 221 -22.73 -14.47 2.47
C LEU A 221 -22.88 -14.03 1.01
N TRP A 222 -23.84 -13.13 0.73
CA TRP A 222 -23.96 -12.48 -0.59
C TRP A 222 -22.71 -11.70 -0.98
N ASN A 223 -22.18 -10.87 -0.09
CA ASN A 223 -20.97 -10.09 -0.35
C ASN A 223 -19.74 -10.98 -0.56
N THR A 224 -19.65 -12.09 0.18
CA THR A 224 -18.56 -13.07 0.06
C THR A 224 -18.54 -13.72 -1.32
N ILE A 225 -19.69 -14.21 -1.81
CA ILE A 225 -19.73 -14.87 -3.12
C ILE A 225 -19.47 -13.87 -4.27
N ILE A 226 -20.04 -12.65 -4.19
CA ILE A 226 -19.80 -11.59 -5.17
C ILE A 226 -18.31 -11.23 -5.23
N SER A 227 -17.67 -11.00 -4.07
CA SER A 227 -16.24 -10.72 -3.98
C SER A 227 -15.38 -11.84 -4.57
N GLY A 228 -15.81 -13.10 -4.36
CA GLY A 228 -15.18 -14.28 -4.97
C GLY A 228 -15.16 -14.22 -6.50
N TYR A 229 -16.32 -14.01 -7.12
CA TYR A 229 -16.45 -13.89 -8.58
C TYR A 229 -15.70 -12.68 -9.13
N THR A 230 -15.77 -11.54 -8.45
CA THR A 230 -15.03 -10.32 -8.79
C THR A 230 -13.52 -10.56 -8.83
N ARG A 231 -12.96 -11.26 -7.85
CA ARG A 231 -11.52 -11.59 -7.81
C ARG A 231 -11.10 -12.54 -8.93
N CYS A 232 -12.00 -13.41 -9.38
CA CYS A 232 -11.77 -14.30 -10.52
C CYS A 232 -11.96 -13.62 -11.88
N GLY A 233 -12.38 -12.36 -11.92
CA GLY A 233 -12.60 -11.59 -13.14
C GLY A 233 -13.91 -11.89 -13.87
N ASP A 234 -14.75 -12.80 -13.36
CA ASP A 234 -16.08 -13.08 -13.92
C ASP A 234 -17.10 -12.05 -13.42
N MET A 235 -17.05 -10.86 -14.02
CA MET A 235 -17.94 -9.76 -13.69
C MET A 235 -19.37 -9.98 -14.15
N ALA A 236 -19.61 -10.85 -15.13
CA ALA A 236 -20.96 -11.17 -15.59
C ALA A 236 -21.76 -11.88 -14.48
N THR A 237 -21.21 -12.97 -13.94
CA THR A 237 -21.86 -13.70 -12.85
C THR A 237 -21.91 -12.88 -11.56
N ALA A 238 -20.88 -12.07 -11.29
CA ALA A 238 -20.89 -11.16 -10.13
C ALA A 238 -22.06 -10.16 -10.20
N MET A 239 -22.32 -9.58 -11.38
CA MET A 239 -23.44 -8.67 -11.61
C MET A 239 -24.79 -9.36 -11.52
N GLU A 240 -24.92 -10.59 -12.01
CA GLU A 240 -26.13 -11.41 -11.83
C GLU A 240 -26.43 -11.65 -10.34
N LEU A 241 -25.42 -12.05 -9.56
CA LEU A 241 -25.56 -12.26 -8.12
C LEU A 241 -25.88 -10.95 -7.39
N PHE A 242 -25.24 -9.85 -7.77
CA PHE A 242 -25.51 -8.51 -7.24
C PHE A 242 -26.96 -8.05 -7.49
N ALA A 243 -27.51 -8.38 -8.65
CA ALA A 243 -28.90 -8.08 -8.97
C ALA A 243 -29.89 -8.80 -8.05
N LEU A 244 -29.55 -10.02 -7.62
CA LEU A 244 -30.38 -10.87 -6.76
C LEU A 244 -30.31 -10.52 -5.26
N VAL A 245 -29.38 -9.65 -4.83
CA VAL A 245 -29.24 -9.27 -3.42
C VAL A 245 -30.50 -8.50 -2.97
N PRO A 246 -31.22 -8.96 -1.93
CA PRO A 246 -32.47 -8.31 -1.48
C PRO A 246 -32.28 -6.87 -0.98
N TYR A 247 -31.15 -6.60 -0.30
CA TYR A 247 -30.74 -5.28 0.15
C TYR A 247 -29.25 -5.10 -0.11
N ARG A 248 -28.91 -4.19 -1.03
CA ARG A 248 -27.53 -3.90 -1.42
C ARG A 248 -26.97 -2.87 -0.45
N ASP A 249 -26.13 -3.33 0.47
CA ASP A 249 -25.37 -2.46 1.33
C ASP A 249 -24.20 -1.79 0.57
N THR A 250 -23.57 -0.80 1.18
CA THR A 250 -22.45 -0.08 0.58
C THR A 250 -21.28 -1.01 0.24
N ILE A 251 -21.13 -2.13 0.96
CA ILE A 251 -20.07 -3.12 0.72
C ILE A 251 -20.31 -3.84 -0.61
N ALA A 252 -21.54 -4.28 -0.89
CA ALA A 252 -21.91 -4.91 -2.15
C ALA A 252 -21.61 -3.98 -3.33
N TRP A 253 -22.03 -2.72 -3.24
CA TRP A 253 -21.77 -1.70 -4.26
C TRP A 253 -20.27 -1.46 -4.48
N ASN A 254 -19.51 -1.28 -3.41
CA ASN A 254 -18.06 -1.08 -3.47
C ASN A 254 -17.33 -2.28 -4.07
N THR A 255 -17.80 -3.50 -3.79
CA THR A 255 -17.20 -4.74 -4.32
C THR A 255 -17.34 -4.81 -5.84
N ILE A 256 -18.54 -4.53 -6.36
CA ILE A 256 -18.79 -4.50 -7.80
C ILE A 256 -18.03 -3.36 -8.49
N LEU A 257 -18.02 -2.17 -7.89
CA LEU A 257 -17.27 -1.02 -8.40
C LEU A 257 -15.78 -1.36 -8.53
N LEU A 258 -15.16 -1.92 -7.49
CA LEU A 258 -13.75 -2.32 -7.52
C LEU A 258 -13.49 -3.42 -8.56
N GLY A 259 -14.45 -4.33 -8.75
CA GLY A 259 -14.38 -5.36 -9.78
C GLY A 259 -14.28 -4.81 -11.19
N HIS A 260 -15.18 -3.89 -11.55
CA HIS A 260 -15.13 -3.23 -12.86
C HIS A 260 -13.86 -2.37 -13.01
N ALA A 261 -13.41 -1.71 -11.94
CA ALA A 261 -12.17 -0.94 -11.93
C ALA A 261 -10.95 -1.82 -12.23
N ASN A 262 -10.87 -3.01 -11.63
CA ASN A 262 -9.77 -3.94 -11.85
C ASN A 262 -9.76 -4.53 -13.28
N VAL A 263 -10.93 -4.78 -13.87
CA VAL A 263 -11.06 -5.25 -15.26
C VAL A 263 -10.79 -4.13 -16.28
N GLY A 264 -10.99 -2.87 -15.88
CA GLY A 264 -10.80 -1.70 -16.75
C GLY A 264 -12.04 -1.23 -17.50
N ASP A 265 -13.21 -1.72 -17.10
CA ASP A 265 -14.48 -1.23 -17.62
C ASP A 265 -14.87 0.08 -16.90
N LEU A 266 -14.22 1.18 -17.31
CA LEU A 266 -14.42 2.49 -16.70
C LEU A 266 -15.85 3.02 -16.89
N GLU A 267 -16.53 2.66 -17.98
CA GLU A 267 -17.91 3.07 -18.25
C GLU A 267 -18.89 2.41 -17.29
N ALA A 268 -18.73 1.11 -17.02
CA ALA A 268 -19.51 0.43 -16.00
C ALA A 268 -19.22 0.99 -14.60
N CYS A 269 -17.96 1.26 -14.28
CA CYS A 269 -17.57 1.91 -13.03
C CYS A 269 -18.32 3.24 -12.80
N GLU A 270 -18.33 4.13 -13.79
CA GLU A 270 -19.03 5.41 -13.72
C GLU A 270 -20.53 5.25 -13.53
N ARG A 271 -21.14 4.28 -14.23
CA ARG A 271 -22.57 3.98 -14.13
C ARG A 271 -22.93 3.47 -12.73
N ILE A 272 -22.21 2.47 -12.25
CA ILE A 272 -22.39 1.89 -10.91
C ILE A 272 -22.25 2.97 -9.86
N PHE A 273 -21.19 3.79 -9.94
CA PHE A 273 -20.95 4.88 -9.00
C PHE A 273 -22.09 5.91 -8.97
N LYS A 274 -22.70 6.23 -10.12
CA LYS A 274 -23.87 7.11 -10.22
C LYS A 274 -25.12 6.49 -9.57
N GLU A 275 -25.31 5.18 -9.69
CA GLU A 275 -26.44 4.45 -9.11
C GLU A 275 -26.32 4.21 -7.59
N MET A 276 -25.12 4.34 -7.01
CA MET A 276 -24.89 4.15 -5.58
C MET A 276 -25.74 5.13 -4.74
N PRO A 277 -26.60 4.62 -3.82
CA PRO A 277 -27.41 5.48 -2.95
C PRO A 277 -26.58 6.27 -1.94
N GLU A 278 -25.54 5.64 -1.39
CA GLU A 278 -24.61 6.23 -0.45
C GLU A 278 -23.18 5.97 -0.92
N ARG A 279 -22.37 7.04 -0.95
CA ARG A 279 -20.97 6.98 -1.35
C ARG A 279 -20.11 7.29 -0.14
N ASN A 280 -19.21 6.39 0.20
CA ASN A 280 -18.24 6.61 1.26
C ASN A 280 -16.82 6.77 0.69
N VAL A 281 -15.83 6.95 1.55
CA VAL A 281 -14.42 7.09 1.15
C VAL A 281 -13.95 5.91 0.29
N PHE A 282 -14.44 4.69 0.55
CA PHE A 282 -14.09 3.51 -0.24
C PHE A 282 -14.68 3.56 -1.66
N SER A 283 -15.92 4.06 -1.81
CA SER A 283 -16.54 4.26 -3.12
C SER A 283 -15.71 5.22 -3.97
N TRP A 284 -15.33 6.38 -3.39
CA TRP A 284 -14.51 7.37 -4.08
C TRP A 284 -13.11 6.85 -4.40
N ASN A 285 -12.45 6.18 -3.45
CA ASN A 285 -11.12 5.60 -3.67
C ASN A 285 -11.14 4.48 -4.72
N GLY A 286 -12.23 3.70 -4.81
CA GLY A 286 -12.41 2.70 -5.86
C GLY A 286 -12.49 3.34 -7.25
N LEU A 287 -13.27 4.42 -7.39
CA LEU A 287 -13.37 5.18 -8.65
C LEU A 287 -12.05 5.84 -9.03
N LEU A 288 -11.41 6.57 -8.10
CA LEU A 288 -10.13 7.24 -8.30
C LEU A 288 -9.02 6.24 -8.65
N GLY A 289 -8.97 5.11 -7.92
CA GLY A 289 -8.03 4.03 -8.18
C GLY A 289 -8.21 3.43 -9.56
N GLY A 290 -9.46 3.16 -9.97
CA GLY A 290 -9.78 2.67 -11.32
C GLY A 290 -9.27 3.59 -12.42
N TYR A 291 -9.49 4.91 -12.29
CA TYR A 291 -8.94 5.86 -13.27
C TYR A 291 -7.41 5.92 -13.24
N ALA A 292 -6.79 5.88 -12.06
CA ALA A 292 -5.34 5.96 -11.92
C ALA A 292 -4.63 4.71 -12.49
N HIS A 293 -5.16 3.51 -12.25
CA HIS A 293 -4.61 2.25 -12.78
C HIS A 293 -4.64 2.19 -14.31
N HIS A 294 -5.63 2.82 -14.94
CA HIS A 294 -5.82 2.84 -16.38
C HIS A 294 -5.30 4.14 -17.02
N ALA A 295 -4.38 4.82 -16.33
CA ALA A 295 -3.69 6.03 -16.78
C ALA A 295 -4.60 7.22 -17.18
N ASN A 296 -5.85 7.24 -16.71
CA ASN A 296 -6.78 8.34 -16.96
C ASN A 296 -6.70 9.40 -15.85
N TYR A 297 -5.52 10.00 -15.69
CA TYR A 297 -5.21 10.90 -14.58
C TYR A 297 -6.07 12.17 -14.55
N TYR A 298 -6.55 12.65 -15.71
CA TYR A 298 -7.47 13.80 -15.77
C TYR A 298 -8.78 13.51 -15.03
N LYS A 299 -9.37 12.33 -15.28
CA LYS A 299 -10.59 11.90 -14.57
C LYS A 299 -10.36 11.69 -13.07
N VAL A 300 -9.13 11.39 -12.64
CA VAL A 300 -8.78 11.34 -11.21
C VAL A 300 -8.98 12.73 -10.57
N LEU A 301 -8.48 13.79 -11.20
CA LEU A 301 -8.63 15.16 -10.68
C LEU A 301 -10.09 15.63 -10.70
N ASP A 302 -10.83 15.33 -11.78
CA ASP A 302 -12.26 15.67 -11.88
C ASP A 302 -13.08 14.95 -10.79
N ALA A 303 -12.91 13.63 -10.63
CA ALA A 303 -13.58 12.88 -9.57
C ALA A 303 -13.17 13.35 -8.17
N PHE A 304 -11.91 13.75 -7.98
CA PHE A 304 -11.47 14.33 -6.71
C PHE A 304 -12.14 15.68 -6.43
N ASN A 305 -12.29 16.54 -7.44
CA ASN A 305 -13.03 17.79 -7.29
C ASN A 305 -14.50 17.54 -6.93
N GLN A 306 -15.16 16.59 -7.60
CA GLN A 306 -16.53 16.17 -7.26
C GLN A 306 -16.64 15.62 -5.82
N MET A 307 -15.62 14.90 -5.35
CA MET A 307 -15.56 14.44 -3.95
C MET A 307 -15.52 15.63 -2.98
N LEU A 308 -14.71 16.66 -3.27
CA LEU A 308 -14.59 17.86 -2.44
C LEU A 308 -15.88 18.69 -2.41
N GLU A 309 -16.56 18.79 -3.55
CA GLU A 309 -17.85 19.50 -3.70
C GLU A 309 -18.99 18.82 -2.94
N SER A 310 -18.94 17.49 -2.79
CA SER A 310 -19.98 16.76 -2.06
C SER A 310 -20.07 17.13 -0.58
N HIS A 311 -18.98 17.67 0.01
CA HIS A 311 -18.81 18.04 1.43
C HIS A 311 -19.06 16.94 2.48
N ASP A 312 -19.72 15.84 2.12
CA ASP A 312 -20.08 14.72 3.01
C ASP A 312 -18.91 13.77 3.28
N VAL A 313 -17.96 13.69 2.33
CA VAL A 313 -16.85 12.73 2.39
C VAL A 313 -15.51 13.45 2.35
N LYS A 314 -14.70 13.27 3.40
CA LYS A 314 -13.35 13.84 3.47
C LYS A 314 -12.32 12.89 2.85
N PRO A 315 -11.42 13.39 1.99
CA PRO A 315 -10.26 12.65 1.52
C PRO A 315 -9.42 12.07 2.66
N ASN A 316 -9.01 10.81 2.52
CA ASN A 316 -8.04 10.18 3.42
C ASN A 316 -6.66 10.07 2.77
N ASP A 317 -5.69 9.51 3.48
CA ASP A 317 -4.33 9.28 3.01
C ASP A 317 -4.28 8.50 1.70
N ALA A 318 -5.08 7.43 1.54
CA ALA A 318 -5.16 6.67 0.29
C ALA A 318 -5.71 7.51 -0.87
N THR A 319 -6.70 8.37 -0.62
CA THR A 319 -7.19 9.35 -1.61
C THR A 319 -6.06 10.26 -2.05
N LEU A 320 -5.35 10.88 -1.09
CA LEU A 320 -4.29 11.85 -1.40
C LEU A 320 -3.14 11.23 -2.18
N VAL A 321 -2.70 10.01 -1.84
CA VAL A 321 -1.63 9.31 -2.57
C VAL A 321 -2.02 9.07 -4.03
N THR A 322 -3.27 8.65 -4.29
CA THR A 322 -3.77 8.41 -5.64
C THR A 322 -3.81 9.71 -6.46
N VAL A 323 -4.31 10.79 -5.85
CA VAL A 323 -4.41 12.10 -6.51
C VAL A 323 -3.03 12.75 -6.71
N LEU A 324 -2.11 12.61 -5.76
CA LEU A 324 -0.72 13.09 -5.90
C LEU A 324 0.02 12.37 -7.04
N SER A 325 -0.20 11.06 -7.21
CA SER A 325 0.31 10.32 -8.36
C SER A 325 -0.24 10.88 -9.68
N ALA A 326 -1.55 11.17 -9.74
CA ALA A 326 -2.13 11.83 -10.92
C ALA A 326 -1.53 13.21 -11.17
N CYS A 327 -1.32 14.02 -10.12
CA CYS A 327 -0.67 15.33 -10.24
C CYS A 327 0.76 15.22 -10.76
N SER A 328 1.54 14.26 -10.24
CA SER A 328 2.91 13.94 -10.67
C SER A 328 2.98 13.58 -12.16
N LYS A 329 1.99 12.84 -12.67
CA LYS A 329 1.91 12.42 -14.08
C LYS A 329 1.41 13.53 -15.02
N LEU A 330 0.56 14.42 -14.53
CA LEU A 330 -0.01 15.53 -15.29
C LEU A 330 0.80 16.83 -15.20
N GLY A 331 1.76 16.91 -14.27
CA GLY A 331 2.42 18.18 -13.94
C GLY A 331 1.49 19.18 -13.25
N ALA A 332 0.45 18.72 -12.55
CA ALA A 332 -0.56 19.57 -11.91
C ALA A 332 -0.07 20.12 -10.56
N LEU A 333 0.85 21.07 -10.61
CA LEU A 333 1.54 21.63 -9.43
C LEU A 333 0.58 22.35 -8.46
N ASN A 334 -0.44 23.06 -8.94
CA ASN A 334 -1.32 23.81 -8.04
C ASN A 334 -2.20 22.86 -7.21
N TRP A 335 -2.73 21.82 -7.85
CA TRP A 335 -3.39 20.72 -7.15
C TRP A 335 -2.47 20.07 -6.12
N GLY A 336 -1.21 19.79 -6.49
CA GLY A 336 -0.21 19.28 -5.57
C GLY A 336 0.02 20.17 -4.34
N ARG A 337 0.16 21.48 -4.54
CA ARG A 337 0.30 22.47 -3.44
C ARG A 337 -0.94 22.54 -2.56
N TRP A 338 -2.13 22.51 -3.16
CA TRP A 338 -3.38 22.47 -2.40
C TRP A 338 -3.45 21.22 -1.53
N ILE A 339 -3.11 20.05 -2.08
CA ILE A 339 -3.09 18.77 -1.35
C ILE A 339 -2.07 18.83 -0.20
N HIS A 340 -0.90 19.43 -0.41
CA HIS A 340 0.09 19.61 0.65
C HIS A 340 -0.47 20.44 1.83
N VAL A 341 -1.15 21.56 1.55
CA VAL A 341 -1.81 22.38 2.57
C VAL A 341 -2.95 21.61 3.25
N TYR A 342 -3.74 20.86 2.48
CA TYR A 342 -4.81 20.01 3.01
C TYR A 342 -4.27 18.93 3.95
N ALA A 343 -3.19 18.25 3.57
CA ALA A 343 -2.53 17.21 4.36
C ALA A 343 -1.99 17.78 5.70
N LYS A 344 -1.43 18.99 5.67
CA LYS A 344 -1.00 19.69 6.88
C LYS A 344 -2.19 20.02 7.80
N SER A 345 -3.26 20.56 7.23
CA SER A 345 -4.46 20.97 7.98
C SER A 345 -5.24 19.81 8.60
N ASN A 346 -5.13 18.61 8.04
CA ASN A 346 -5.84 17.41 8.50
C ASN A 346 -4.92 16.39 9.22
N ASN A 347 -3.72 16.80 9.66
CA ASN A 347 -2.74 15.94 10.34
C ASN A 347 -2.30 14.69 9.53
N LEU A 348 -2.38 14.74 8.21
CA LEU A 348 -1.92 13.67 7.31
C LEU A 348 -0.46 13.85 6.88
N HIS A 349 0.17 14.99 7.17
CA HIS A 349 1.57 15.28 6.82
C HIS A 349 2.60 14.35 7.51
N ALA A 350 2.24 13.72 8.63
CA ALA A 350 3.10 12.73 9.31
C ALA A 350 3.02 11.34 8.66
N ASN A 351 2.07 11.10 7.75
CA ASN A 351 1.93 9.83 7.05
C ASN A 351 3.03 9.70 5.98
N VAL A 352 3.85 8.67 6.09
CA VAL A 352 5.00 8.44 5.19
C VAL A 352 4.56 8.25 3.74
N TYR A 353 3.40 7.62 3.48
CA TYR A 353 2.89 7.43 2.13
C TYR A 353 2.51 8.75 1.46
N VAL A 354 1.86 9.65 2.21
CA VAL A 354 1.52 10.99 1.72
C VAL A 354 2.78 11.83 1.50
N GLY A 355 3.75 11.75 2.42
CA GLY A 355 5.05 12.42 2.28
C GLY A 355 5.83 11.96 1.04
N ASN A 356 5.91 10.65 0.80
CA ASN A 356 6.55 10.07 -0.39
C ASN A 356 5.84 10.52 -1.68
N GLY A 357 4.50 10.54 -1.68
CA GLY A 357 3.70 11.05 -2.80
C GLY A 357 3.93 12.55 -3.08
N LEU A 358 4.09 13.36 -2.03
CA LEU A 358 4.40 14.79 -2.16
C LEU A 358 5.80 15.02 -2.72
N ILE A 359 6.81 14.29 -2.24
CA ILE A 359 8.18 14.36 -2.77
C ILE A 359 8.19 14.02 -4.26
N ASP A 360 7.55 12.90 -4.65
CA ASP A 360 7.45 12.48 -6.04
C ASP A 360 6.75 13.53 -6.91
N MET A 361 5.60 14.04 -6.44
CA MET A 361 4.84 15.07 -7.15
C MET A 361 5.65 16.35 -7.34
N TYR A 362 6.25 16.91 -6.29
CA TYR A 362 7.05 18.13 -6.41
C TYR A 362 8.28 17.93 -7.29
N ALA A 363 8.98 16.79 -7.16
CA ALA A 363 10.13 16.48 -7.99
C ALA A 363 9.72 16.38 -9.48
N LYS A 364 8.65 15.65 -9.82
CA LYS A 364 8.21 15.51 -11.22
C LYS A 364 7.58 16.78 -11.79
N CYS A 365 6.95 17.61 -10.98
CA CYS A 365 6.41 18.91 -11.38
C CYS A 365 7.48 20.01 -11.53
N GLY A 366 8.75 19.71 -11.27
CA GLY A 366 9.84 20.65 -11.48
C GLY A 366 10.31 21.41 -10.23
N CYS A 367 9.67 21.21 -9.08
CA CYS A 367 9.89 21.98 -7.84
C CYS A 367 10.72 21.18 -6.82
N ILE A 368 11.98 20.89 -7.15
CA ILE A 368 12.84 20.03 -6.31
C ILE A 368 13.14 20.61 -4.92
N GLU A 369 13.13 21.93 -4.74
CA GLU A 369 13.31 22.55 -3.41
C GLU A 369 12.10 22.30 -2.49
N ASP A 370 10.88 22.37 -3.02
CA ASP A 370 9.67 22.03 -2.26
C ASP A 370 9.69 20.54 -1.87
N ALA A 371 10.20 19.66 -2.74
CA ALA A 371 10.40 18.25 -2.43
C ALA A 371 11.41 18.05 -1.28
N LEU A 372 12.53 18.79 -1.28
CA LEU A 372 13.50 18.78 -0.18
C LEU A 372 12.88 19.28 1.13
N HIS A 373 12.07 20.34 1.09
CA HIS A 373 11.36 20.83 2.27
C HIS A 373 10.41 19.79 2.86
N VAL A 374 9.67 19.07 2.02
CA VAL A 374 8.82 17.95 2.46
C VAL A 374 9.68 16.86 3.09
N PHE A 375 10.76 16.46 2.40
CA PHE A 375 11.70 15.45 2.90
C PHE A 375 12.23 15.81 4.29
N ASP A 376 12.77 17.01 4.47
CA ASP A 376 13.33 17.46 5.74
C ASP A 376 12.27 17.51 6.85
N ALA A 377 11.04 17.94 6.54
CA ALA A 377 9.94 18.03 7.49
C ALA A 377 9.36 16.67 7.92
N MET A 378 9.62 15.57 7.19
CA MET A 378 9.06 14.26 7.52
C MET A 378 9.68 13.69 8.82
N PRO A 379 8.84 13.32 9.82
CA PRO A 379 9.32 12.81 11.11
C PRO A 379 9.93 11.41 11.03
N ARG A 380 9.43 10.59 10.09
CA ARG A 380 9.94 9.26 9.79
C ARG A 380 10.16 9.15 8.29
N LYS A 381 11.31 8.63 7.89
CA LYS A 381 11.71 8.40 6.50
C LYS A 381 11.92 6.91 6.34
N ASP A 382 11.31 6.31 5.34
CA ASP A 382 11.57 4.92 4.96
C ASP A 382 12.48 4.86 3.73
N LEU A 383 12.86 3.65 3.33
CA LEU A 383 13.68 3.41 2.14
C LEU A 383 13.10 4.09 0.89
N ILE A 384 11.77 4.09 0.74
CA ILE A 384 11.08 4.74 -0.37
C ILE A 384 11.29 6.26 -0.31
N THR A 385 11.21 6.87 0.87
CA THR A 385 11.47 8.31 1.06
C THR A 385 12.86 8.72 0.56
N TRP A 386 13.90 7.94 0.93
CA TRP A 386 15.27 8.18 0.47
C TRP A 386 15.41 7.99 -1.03
N ASN A 387 14.86 6.89 -1.57
CA ASN A 387 14.90 6.59 -3.00
C ASN A 387 14.22 7.67 -3.84
N SER A 388 13.04 8.14 -3.43
CA SER A 388 12.31 9.23 -4.11
C SER A 388 13.12 10.53 -4.13
N MET A 389 13.78 10.90 -3.03
CA MET A 389 14.56 12.13 -2.96
C MET A 389 15.88 12.04 -3.75
N ILE A 390 16.60 10.92 -3.65
CA ILE A 390 17.86 10.69 -4.39
C ILE A 390 17.57 10.68 -5.90
N GLY A 391 16.55 9.95 -6.34
CA GLY A 391 16.12 9.91 -7.74
C GLY A 391 15.65 11.28 -8.24
N GLY A 392 14.85 11.99 -7.44
CA GLY A 392 14.40 13.35 -7.75
C GLY A 392 15.57 14.33 -7.93
N LEU A 393 16.56 14.32 -7.03
CA LEU A 393 17.75 15.17 -7.17
C LEU A 393 18.58 14.82 -8.39
N ALA A 394 18.74 13.53 -8.69
CA ALA A 394 19.45 13.06 -9.87
C ALA A 394 18.80 13.57 -11.17
N MET A 395 17.47 13.41 -11.31
CA MET A 395 16.71 13.89 -12.46
C MET A 395 16.83 15.41 -12.68
N HIS A 396 17.01 16.16 -11.60
CA HIS A 396 17.17 17.61 -11.60
C HIS A 396 18.62 18.08 -11.76
N GLY A 397 19.55 17.19 -12.11
CA GLY A 397 20.97 17.51 -12.29
C GLY A 397 21.71 17.84 -10.98
N ARG A 398 21.09 17.62 -9.81
CA ARG A 398 21.69 17.88 -8.49
C ARG A 398 22.44 16.66 -7.97
N GLY A 399 23.27 16.05 -8.81
CA GLY A 399 23.88 14.74 -8.54
C GLY A 399 24.73 14.71 -7.26
N LEU A 400 25.48 15.78 -6.96
CA LEU A 400 26.26 15.86 -5.72
C LEU A 400 25.40 15.80 -4.46
N LYS A 401 24.26 16.49 -4.43
CA LYS A 401 23.31 16.41 -3.30
C LYS A 401 22.68 15.02 -3.21
N ALA A 402 22.39 14.39 -4.35
CA ALA A 402 21.85 13.03 -4.38
C ALA A 402 22.83 12.02 -3.74
N LEU A 403 24.12 12.11 -4.08
CA LEU A 403 25.17 11.27 -3.50
C LEU A 403 25.41 11.58 -2.01
N GLN A 404 25.30 12.85 -1.59
CA GLN A 404 25.33 13.21 -0.16
C GLN A 404 24.18 12.57 0.62
N LEU A 405 22.94 12.59 0.08
CA LEU A 405 21.80 11.90 0.72
C LEU A 405 21.99 10.39 0.73
N PHE A 406 22.59 9.80 -0.30
CA PHE A 406 22.94 8.38 -0.33
C PHE A 406 23.90 8.00 0.81
N ASP A 407 24.95 8.81 1.04
CA ASP A 407 25.87 8.57 2.16
C ASP A 407 25.24 8.85 3.52
N GLN A 408 24.37 9.85 3.61
CA GLN A 408 23.59 10.10 4.83
C GLN A 408 22.68 8.92 5.18
N MET A 409 21.96 8.37 4.20
CA MET A 409 21.12 7.17 4.36
C MET A 409 21.94 6.02 4.94
N LYS A 410 23.12 5.73 4.37
CA LYS A 410 24.05 4.72 4.88
C LYS A 410 24.51 4.99 6.32
N SER A 411 24.82 6.24 6.64
CA SER A 411 25.31 6.63 7.97
C SER A 411 24.28 6.40 9.09
N ILE A 412 22.98 6.40 8.75
CA ILE A 412 21.88 6.17 9.69
C ILE A 412 21.56 4.66 9.81
N GLY A 413 22.20 3.81 9.00
CA GLY A 413 22.04 2.36 9.02
C GLY A 413 20.95 1.82 8.09
N GLU A 414 20.34 2.68 7.27
CA GLU A 414 19.41 2.25 6.23
C GLU A 414 20.20 1.57 5.10
N LYS A 415 19.73 0.39 4.65
CA LYS A 415 20.41 -0.41 3.63
C LYS A 415 19.91 0.00 2.24
N PRO A 416 20.80 0.43 1.33
CA PRO A 416 20.48 0.64 -0.08
C PRO A 416 19.87 -0.61 -0.72
N ASP A 417 18.91 -0.41 -1.61
CA ASP A 417 18.38 -1.44 -2.52
C ASP A 417 18.73 -1.13 -3.98
N GLY A 418 18.27 -1.97 -4.91
CA GLY A 418 18.51 -1.74 -6.34
C GLY A 418 17.98 -0.38 -6.81
N ILE A 419 16.85 0.08 -6.29
CA ILE A 419 16.27 1.38 -6.66
C ILE A 419 17.18 2.52 -6.16
N THR A 420 17.74 2.40 -4.95
CA THR A 420 18.72 3.36 -4.42
C THR A 420 19.93 3.48 -5.34
N PHE A 421 20.45 2.34 -5.83
CA PHE A 421 21.59 2.32 -6.74
C PHE A 421 21.26 2.90 -8.12
N VAL A 422 20.05 2.68 -8.66
CA VAL A 422 19.60 3.37 -9.88
C VAL A 422 19.62 4.89 -9.69
N GLY A 423 19.15 5.39 -8.53
CA GLY A 423 19.22 6.82 -8.20
C GLY A 423 20.66 7.36 -8.13
N ALA A 424 21.56 6.64 -7.46
CA ALA A 424 22.98 7.02 -7.37
C ALA A 424 23.70 6.98 -8.72
N LEU A 425 23.46 5.94 -9.53
CA LEU A 425 24.02 5.83 -10.88
C LEU A 425 23.47 6.92 -11.80
N SER A 426 22.18 7.25 -11.70
CA SER A 426 21.58 8.37 -12.44
C SER A 426 22.20 9.71 -12.05
N ALA A 427 22.52 9.91 -10.77
CA ALA A 427 23.26 11.09 -10.31
C ALA A 427 24.66 11.16 -10.96
N CYS A 428 25.36 10.03 -11.09
CA CYS A 428 26.64 9.95 -11.81
C CYS A 428 26.46 10.26 -13.31
N VAL A 429 25.41 9.73 -13.96
CA VAL A 429 25.08 10.00 -15.38
C VAL A 429 24.95 11.51 -15.64
N HIS A 430 24.14 12.20 -14.84
CA HIS A 430 23.89 13.63 -15.05
C HIS A 430 25.11 14.51 -14.76
N MET A 431 26.02 14.07 -13.89
CA MET A 431 27.26 14.79 -13.55
C MET A 431 28.48 14.35 -14.37
N GLY A 432 28.36 13.29 -15.19
CA GLY A 432 29.49 12.70 -15.92
C GLY A 432 30.55 12.03 -15.04
N LEU A 433 30.18 11.57 -13.84
CA LEU A 433 31.11 10.95 -12.87
C LEU A 433 31.34 9.47 -13.20
N VAL A 434 32.13 9.19 -14.23
CA VAL A 434 32.36 7.82 -14.74
C VAL A 434 32.98 6.89 -13.69
N GLU A 435 34.00 7.36 -12.97
CA GLU A 435 34.71 6.56 -11.95
C GLU A 435 33.79 6.20 -10.78
N ASP A 436 33.04 7.17 -10.27
CA ASP A 436 32.07 6.95 -9.19
C ASP A 436 30.94 6.01 -9.63
N GLY A 437 30.43 6.16 -10.86
CA GLY A 437 29.42 5.26 -11.42
C GLY A 437 29.90 3.81 -11.49
N LEU A 438 31.12 3.59 -11.96
CA LEU A 438 31.75 2.26 -11.96
C LEU A 438 31.97 1.72 -10.53
N MET A 439 32.32 2.58 -9.59
CA MET A 439 32.48 2.22 -8.18
C MET A 439 31.13 1.77 -7.58
N TYR A 440 30.06 2.56 -7.75
CA TYR A 440 28.73 2.23 -7.24
C TYR A 440 28.16 0.97 -7.88
N PHE A 441 28.34 0.78 -9.20
CA PHE A 441 27.90 -0.43 -9.88
C PHE A 441 28.57 -1.70 -9.32
N ARG A 442 29.86 -1.62 -8.96
CA ARG A 442 30.58 -2.74 -8.34
C ARG A 442 30.21 -2.96 -6.88
N SER A 443 30.06 -1.88 -6.10
CA SER A 443 29.72 -1.98 -4.67
C SER A 443 28.35 -2.60 -4.46
N MET A 444 27.40 -2.36 -5.36
CA MET A 444 26.08 -2.98 -5.35
C MET A 444 26.15 -4.51 -5.22
N SER A 445 26.97 -5.18 -6.02
CA SER A 445 27.13 -6.63 -5.94
C SER A 445 28.10 -7.09 -4.86
N LYS A 446 29.16 -6.32 -4.60
CA LYS A 446 30.23 -6.73 -3.68
C LYS A 446 29.89 -6.52 -2.21
N ASP A 447 29.24 -5.39 -1.89
CA ASP A 447 29.04 -4.92 -0.53
C ASP A 447 27.59 -5.12 -0.05
N TYR A 448 26.63 -5.28 -0.98
CA TYR A 448 25.19 -5.39 -0.67
C TYR A 448 24.51 -6.65 -1.24
N ASP A 449 25.24 -7.51 -1.95
CA ASP A 449 24.71 -8.71 -2.60
C ASP A 449 23.52 -8.44 -3.55
N ILE A 450 23.46 -7.23 -4.14
CA ILE A 450 22.42 -6.85 -5.09
C ILE A 450 22.87 -7.21 -6.50
N VAL A 451 22.06 -8.01 -7.19
CA VAL A 451 22.29 -8.43 -8.57
C VAL A 451 21.92 -7.29 -9.52
N PRO A 452 22.84 -6.83 -10.39
CA PRO A 452 22.53 -5.79 -11.36
C PRO A 452 21.48 -6.27 -12.37
N TRP A 453 20.41 -5.49 -12.50
CA TRP A 453 19.35 -5.70 -13.48
C TRP A 453 19.35 -4.65 -14.59
N ILE A 454 18.36 -4.70 -15.49
CA ILE A 454 18.31 -3.93 -16.74
C ILE A 454 18.48 -2.41 -16.53
N GLU A 455 17.89 -1.86 -15.48
CA GLU A 455 17.94 -0.43 -15.16
C GLU A 455 19.37 0.03 -14.79
N HIS A 456 20.10 -0.80 -14.04
CA HIS A 456 21.47 -0.49 -13.61
C HIS A 456 22.44 -0.49 -14.80
N TYR A 457 22.31 -1.48 -15.69
CA TYR A 457 23.07 -1.53 -16.94
C TYR A 457 22.71 -0.35 -17.85
N GLY A 458 21.42 0.02 -17.92
CA GLY A 458 20.97 1.21 -18.64
C GLY A 458 21.64 2.50 -18.16
N CYS A 459 21.72 2.72 -16.85
CA CYS A 459 22.44 3.87 -16.30
C CYS A 459 23.94 3.84 -16.68
N MET A 460 24.59 2.68 -16.65
CA MET A 460 26.00 2.56 -17.02
C MET A 460 26.25 2.82 -18.51
N VAL A 461 25.37 2.31 -19.38
CA VAL A 461 25.45 2.56 -20.83
C VAL A 461 25.23 4.03 -21.15
N ASP A 462 24.27 4.69 -20.49
CA ASP A 462 24.05 6.13 -20.65
C ASP A 462 25.26 6.95 -20.14
N LEU A 463 25.80 6.63 -18.96
CA LEU A 463 26.98 7.28 -18.38
C LEU A 463 28.21 7.19 -19.30
N LEU A 464 28.56 5.97 -19.72
CA LEU A 464 29.70 5.73 -20.61
C LEU A 464 29.48 6.33 -22.00
N GLY A 465 28.24 6.23 -22.50
CA GLY A 465 27.84 6.78 -23.78
C GLY A 465 28.01 8.30 -23.83
N ARG A 466 27.49 9.02 -22.83
CA ARG A 466 27.66 10.48 -22.72
C ARG A 466 29.12 10.89 -22.57
N ALA A 467 29.91 10.09 -21.84
CA ALA A 467 31.35 10.30 -21.68
C ALA A 467 32.19 10.01 -22.95
N GLY A 468 31.59 9.48 -24.02
CA GLY A 468 32.28 9.15 -25.28
C GLY A 468 32.96 7.78 -25.28
N LEU A 469 32.80 7.00 -24.22
CA LEU A 469 33.35 5.65 -24.07
C LEU A 469 32.44 4.61 -24.74
N LEU A 470 32.11 4.82 -26.03
CA LEU A 470 31.12 4.03 -26.76
C LEU A 470 31.45 2.53 -26.84
N THR A 471 32.72 2.18 -26.96
CA THR A 471 33.19 0.79 -26.98
C THR A 471 33.00 0.10 -25.64
N GLU A 472 33.23 0.81 -24.54
CA GLU A 472 32.98 0.31 -23.18
C GLU A 472 31.48 0.18 -22.91
N ALA A 473 30.67 1.14 -23.38
CA ALA A 473 29.23 1.08 -23.32
C ALA A 473 28.68 -0.17 -24.03
N LEU A 474 29.15 -0.45 -25.26
CA LEU A 474 28.82 -1.69 -25.97
C LEU A 474 29.31 -2.94 -25.22
N GLY A 475 30.50 -2.87 -24.61
CA GLY A 475 31.03 -3.93 -23.75
C GLY A 475 30.16 -4.23 -22.53
N PHE A 476 29.49 -3.22 -21.95
CA PHE A 476 28.51 -3.41 -20.89
C PHE A 476 27.27 -4.14 -21.40
N ILE A 477 26.73 -3.75 -22.57
CA ILE A 477 25.58 -4.42 -23.19
C ILE A 477 25.87 -5.90 -23.44
N GLN A 478 27.06 -6.22 -23.94
CA GLN A 478 27.46 -7.61 -24.23
C GLN A 478 27.63 -8.47 -22.97
N LYS A 479 27.90 -7.86 -21.81
CA LYS A 479 28.07 -8.56 -20.52
C LYS A 479 26.76 -8.71 -19.74
N MET A 480 25.65 -8.19 -20.25
CA MET A 480 24.36 -8.30 -19.58
C MET A 480 23.92 -9.77 -19.44
N PRO A 481 23.44 -10.20 -18.27
CA PRO A 481 22.89 -11.55 -18.09
C PRO A 481 21.46 -11.70 -18.66
N MET A 482 20.86 -10.60 -19.14
CA MET A 482 19.54 -10.53 -19.73
C MET A 482 19.58 -9.87 -21.11
N GLU A 483 18.51 -10.02 -21.90
CA GLU A 483 18.36 -9.35 -23.18
C GLU A 483 18.23 -7.82 -22.99
N PRO A 484 19.01 -7.00 -23.72
CA PRO A 484 18.90 -5.54 -23.64
C PRO A 484 17.59 -5.03 -24.26
N ASP A 485 16.92 -4.11 -23.59
CA ASP A 485 15.66 -3.52 -24.03
C ASP A 485 15.84 -2.30 -24.95
N CYS A 486 14.71 -1.70 -25.36
CA CYS A 486 14.72 -0.52 -26.20
C CYS A 486 15.38 0.70 -25.54
N VAL A 487 15.31 0.82 -24.20
CA VAL A 487 15.86 1.96 -23.48
C VAL A 487 17.39 1.96 -23.56
N ILE A 488 18.02 0.80 -23.39
CA ILE A 488 19.48 0.67 -23.47
C ILE A 488 20.00 0.96 -24.88
N TRP A 489 19.35 0.39 -25.91
CA TRP A 489 19.76 0.65 -27.30
C TRP A 489 19.49 2.11 -27.71
N ASN A 490 18.43 2.74 -27.20
CA ASN A 490 18.18 4.16 -27.40
C ASN A 490 19.23 5.04 -26.72
N ALA A 491 19.66 4.69 -25.50
CA ALA A 491 20.76 5.39 -24.82
C ALA A 491 22.06 5.31 -25.62
N LEU A 492 22.41 4.13 -26.14
CA LEU A 492 23.59 3.97 -27.01
C LEU A 492 23.45 4.75 -28.32
N LEU A 493 22.29 4.70 -28.99
CA LEU A 493 22.04 5.43 -30.23
C LEU A 493 22.14 6.95 -30.02
N GLY A 494 21.59 7.45 -28.91
CA GLY A 494 21.73 8.86 -28.50
C GLY A 494 23.18 9.25 -28.24
N ALA A 495 23.96 8.40 -27.56
CA ALA A 495 25.38 8.63 -27.36
C ALA A 495 26.16 8.66 -28.69
N CYS A 496 25.83 7.76 -29.65
CA CYS A 496 26.42 7.78 -30.98
C CYS A 496 26.05 9.05 -31.76
N GLN A 497 24.89 9.65 -31.48
CA GLN A 497 24.53 10.96 -32.05
C GLN A 497 25.42 12.07 -31.53
N ILE A 498 25.75 12.06 -30.23
CA ILE A 498 26.61 13.07 -29.60
C ILE A 498 28.04 12.97 -30.12
N HIS A 499 28.56 11.75 -30.27
CA HIS A 499 29.97 11.48 -30.62
C HIS A 499 30.18 11.11 -32.09
N GLU A 500 29.15 11.24 -32.93
CA GLU A 500 29.16 11.04 -34.38
C GLU A 500 29.63 9.65 -34.87
N ASP A 501 29.48 8.59 -34.05
CA ASP A 501 29.84 7.22 -34.44
C ASP A 501 28.72 6.55 -35.26
N VAL A 502 28.89 6.56 -36.58
CA VAL A 502 27.91 6.01 -37.51
C VAL A 502 27.81 4.49 -37.44
N ALA A 503 28.90 3.78 -37.16
CA ALA A 503 28.93 2.33 -37.20
C ALA A 503 28.18 1.73 -36.01
N LEU A 504 28.41 2.25 -34.80
CA LEU A 504 27.64 1.83 -33.62
C LEU A 504 26.18 2.30 -33.71
N ALA A 505 25.90 3.48 -34.29
CA ALA A 505 24.53 3.94 -34.52
C ALA A 505 23.72 2.98 -35.41
N GLU A 506 24.31 2.51 -36.51
CA GLU A 506 23.68 1.52 -37.40
C GLU A 506 23.43 0.19 -36.69
N LEU A 507 24.36 -0.25 -35.84
CA LEU A 507 24.20 -1.45 -35.02
C LEU A 507 23.06 -1.32 -34.00
N ALA A 508 23.03 -0.21 -33.25
CA ALA A 508 21.97 0.06 -32.29
C ALA A 508 20.59 0.15 -32.98
N MET A 509 20.52 0.81 -34.13
CA MET A 509 19.28 0.90 -34.91
C MET A 509 18.79 -0.47 -35.39
N ASN A 510 19.70 -1.35 -35.83
CA ASN A 510 19.32 -2.70 -36.26
C ASN A 510 18.70 -3.53 -35.12
N GLN A 511 19.14 -3.33 -33.88
CA GLN A 511 18.52 -3.97 -32.72
C GLN A 511 17.17 -3.32 -32.38
N LEU A 512 17.08 -2.00 -32.40
CA LEU A 512 15.82 -1.27 -32.16
C LEU A 512 14.73 -1.63 -33.16
N MET A 513 15.06 -1.87 -34.43
CA MET A 513 14.09 -2.32 -35.43
C MET A 513 13.49 -3.69 -35.14
N ARG A 514 14.22 -4.55 -34.40
CA ARG A 514 13.71 -5.86 -33.97
C ARG A 514 12.80 -5.74 -32.76
N LEU A 515 13.10 -4.81 -31.85
CA LEU A 515 12.37 -4.62 -30.59
C LEU A 515 11.12 -3.75 -30.76
N VAL A 516 11.25 -2.61 -31.46
CA VAL A 516 10.20 -1.62 -31.61
C VAL A 516 10.18 -1.09 -33.05
N PRO A 517 9.65 -1.87 -34.01
CA PRO A 517 9.69 -1.51 -35.42
C PRO A 517 8.94 -0.19 -35.71
N ASP A 518 7.92 0.17 -34.95
CA ASP A 518 7.04 1.31 -35.26
C ASP A 518 7.48 2.64 -34.61
N ASP A 519 8.61 2.65 -33.90
CA ASP A 519 9.10 3.87 -33.27
C ASP A 519 9.87 4.77 -34.26
N VAL A 520 9.14 5.76 -34.79
CA VAL A 520 9.65 6.78 -35.71
C VAL A 520 10.82 7.59 -35.09
N THR A 521 10.87 7.72 -33.77
CA THR A 521 11.85 8.54 -33.05
C THR A 521 13.28 8.08 -33.35
N ASN A 522 13.49 6.77 -33.43
CA ASN A 522 14.81 6.16 -33.67
C ASN A 522 15.32 6.44 -35.09
N TYR A 523 14.41 6.47 -36.07
CA TYR A 523 14.74 6.83 -37.45
C TYR A 523 15.13 8.31 -37.58
N VAL A 524 14.50 9.19 -36.79
CA VAL A 524 14.85 10.62 -36.76
C VAL A 524 16.26 10.83 -36.19
N VAL A 525 16.58 10.14 -35.09
CA VAL A 525 17.93 10.18 -34.48
C VAL A 525 18.98 9.71 -35.49
N LEU A 526 18.80 8.54 -36.11
CA LEU A 526 19.75 8.05 -37.12
C LEU A 526 19.86 8.98 -38.33
N SER A 527 18.75 9.60 -38.78
CA SER A 527 18.78 10.59 -39.85
C SER A 527 19.60 11.83 -39.48
N ASN A 528 19.60 12.24 -38.22
CA ASN A 528 20.42 13.36 -37.76
C ASN A 528 21.92 12.98 -37.79
N ILE A 529 22.26 11.75 -37.37
CA ILE A 529 23.64 11.22 -37.42
C ILE A 529 24.17 11.20 -38.86
N TYR A 530 23.38 10.68 -39.80
CA TYR A 530 23.74 10.71 -41.22
C TYR A 530 23.87 12.12 -41.78
N GLY A 531 23.02 13.05 -41.33
CA GLY A 531 23.09 14.47 -41.71
C GLY A 531 24.40 15.11 -41.25
N ALA A 532 24.79 14.90 -39.99
CA ALA A 532 26.05 15.39 -39.42
C ALA A 532 27.28 14.85 -40.20
N ASN A 533 27.21 13.59 -40.62
CA ASN A 533 28.26 12.92 -41.39
C ASN A 533 28.17 13.14 -42.93
N GLY A 534 27.31 14.05 -43.41
CA GLY A 534 27.18 14.38 -44.83
C GLY A 534 26.58 13.27 -45.72
N ARG A 535 25.99 12.22 -45.15
CA ARG A 535 25.34 11.09 -45.86
C ARG A 535 23.91 11.43 -46.29
N TRP A 536 23.74 12.48 -47.11
CA TRP A 536 22.43 13.02 -47.49
C TRP A 536 21.51 12.05 -48.25
N LYS A 537 22.07 11.06 -48.95
CA LYS A 537 21.28 10.01 -49.63
C LYS A 537 20.53 9.14 -48.62
N ASP A 538 21.18 8.77 -47.52
CA ASP A 538 20.57 7.95 -46.47
C ASP A 538 19.55 8.76 -45.66
N VAL A 539 19.80 10.06 -45.44
CA VAL A 539 18.82 11.00 -44.87
C VAL A 539 17.54 11.05 -45.70
N ALA A 540 17.66 11.16 -47.03
CA ALA A 540 16.49 11.19 -47.91
C ALA A 540 15.69 9.88 -47.84
N ARG A 541 16.38 8.73 -47.80
CA ARG A 541 15.75 7.41 -47.63
C ARG A 541 15.01 7.28 -46.30
N LEU A 542 15.64 7.68 -45.19
CA LEU A 542 15.02 7.63 -43.86
C LEU A 542 13.81 8.57 -43.75
N LYS A 543 13.88 9.77 -44.33
CA LYS A 543 12.74 10.70 -44.35
C LYS A 543 11.53 10.14 -45.09
N GLN A 544 11.74 9.35 -46.15
CA GLN A 544 10.66 8.67 -46.86
C GLN A 544 9.99 7.61 -45.96
N ILE A 545 10.78 6.78 -45.29
CA ILE A 545 10.29 5.77 -44.33
C ILE A 545 9.51 6.44 -43.18
N VAL A 546 10.05 7.53 -42.63
CA VAL A 546 9.41 8.32 -41.58
C VAL A 546 8.06 8.88 -42.05
N LYS A 547 7.98 9.39 -43.27
CA LYS A 547 6.73 9.94 -43.84
C LYS A 547 5.65 8.86 -44.02
N GLU A 548 6.04 7.66 -44.46
CA GLU A 548 5.14 6.51 -44.60
C GLU A 548 4.60 6.06 -43.23
N LYS A 549 5.45 6.00 -42.19
CA LYS A 549 5.03 5.60 -40.84
C LYS A 549 4.27 6.68 -40.05
N ILE A 550 4.57 7.97 -40.26
CA ILE A 550 3.87 9.08 -39.57
C ILE A 550 2.40 9.18 -40.00
N ALA A 551 2.05 8.75 -41.22
CA ALA A 551 0.67 8.77 -41.70
C ALA A 551 -0.29 7.89 -40.86
N GLU A 552 0.24 7.03 -39.99
CA GLU A 552 -0.52 6.11 -39.13
C GLU A 552 -0.54 6.52 -37.64
N LYS A 553 0.14 7.61 -37.22
CA LYS A 553 0.32 7.94 -35.79
C LYS A 553 -0.51 9.15 -35.34
N THR A 554 -1.04 9.08 -34.12
CA THR A 554 -1.63 10.23 -33.41
C THR A 554 -0.56 11.27 -33.04
N PRO A 555 -0.85 12.58 -33.14
CA PRO A 555 0.11 13.62 -32.76
C PRO A 555 0.54 13.50 -31.30
N GLY A 556 1.81 13.78 -31.00
CA GLY A 556 2.28 13.87 -29.62
C GLY A 556 1.48 14.91 -28.84
N CYS A 557 1.00 14.52 -27.66
CA CYS A 557 0.26 15.36 -26.74
C CYS A 557 1.13 15.77 -25.54
N SER A 558 0.91 16.97 -25.03
CA SER A 558 1.46 17.46 -23.76
C SER A 558 0.33 18.07 -22.96
N LEU A 559 0.25 17.72 -21.68
CA LEU A 559 -0.77 18.22 -20.77
C LEU A 559 -0.11 19.26 -19.86
N ILE A 560 -0.70 20.45 -19.77
CA ILE A 560 -0.22 21.51 -18.87
C ILE A 560 -1.39 22.08 -18.08
N GLU A 561 -1.13 22.45 -16.83
CA GLU A 561 -2.12 23.14 -16.00
C GLU A 561 -2.11 24.65 -16.30
N VAL A 562 -3.27 25.19 -16.69
CA VAL A 562 -3.50 26.63 -16.92
C VAL A 562 -4.72 27.03 -16.10
N ASN A 563 -4.56 28.00 -15.19
CA ASN A 563 -5.64 28.51 -14.31
C ASN A 563 -6.37 27.41 -13.50
N SER A 564 -5.67 26.37 -13.05
CA SER A 564 -6.23 25.21 -12.32
C SER A 564 -7.02 24.22 -13.17
N GLU A 565 -7.00 24.37 -14.50
CA GLU A 565 -7.51 23.38 -15.46
C GLU A 565 -6.36 22.73 -16.21
N VAL A 566 -6.41 21.42 -16.40
CA VAL A 566 -5.40 20.69 -17.19
C VAL A 566 -5.82 20.71 -18.66
N VAL A 567 -5.01 21.36 -19.51
CA VAL A 567 -5.27 21.53 -20.94
C VAL A 567 -4.34 20.63 -21.75
N GLU A 568 -4.92 19.90 -22.70
CA GLU A 568 -4.18 19.11 -23.68
C GLU A 568 -3.72 19.96 -24.87
N PHE A 569 -2.43 19.90 -25.17
CA PHE A 569 -1.80 20.49 -26.34
C PHE A 569 -1.30 19.39 -27.27
N LEU A 570 -1.80 19.38 -28.51
CA LEU A 570 -1.26 18.52 -29.56
C LEU A 570 -0.13 19.24 -30.31
N SER A 571 0.83 18.48 -30.84
CA SER A 571 1.80 19.03 -31.79
C SER A 571 1.06 19.60 -33.00
N SER A 572 1.30 20.88 -33.32
CA SER A 572 0.59 21.62 -34.39
C SER A 572 -0.88 21.96 -34.07
N ASP A 573 -1.30 21.90 -32.80
CA ASP A 573 -2.63 22.33 -32.37
C ASP A 573 -2.83 23.84 -32.52
N ALA A 574 -4.03 24.24 -32.96
CA ALA A 574 -4.48 25.63 -33.06
C ALA A 574 -5.76 25.92 -32.24
N ARG A 575 -6.25 24.93 -31.48
CA ARG A 575 -7.50 25.03 -30.70
C ARG A 575 -7.38 25.99 -29.52
N HIS A 576 -6.18 26.22 -29.00
CA HIS A 576 -5.98 27.12 -27.86
C HIS A 576 -6.21 28.59 -28.27
N TRP A 577 -6.99 29.34 -27.48
CA TRP A 577 -7.34 30.74 -27.78
C TRP A 577 -6.11 31.69 -27.84
N GLN A 578 -4.98 31.32 -27.22
CA GLN A 578 -3.70 32.04 -27.33
C GLN A 578 -2.68 31.41 -28.27
N THR A 579 -3.07 30.47 -29.14
CA THR A 579 -2.18 29.76 -30.07
C THR A 579 -1.14 30.68 -30.70
N TRP A 580 -1.55 31.83 -31.24
CA TRP A 580 -0.62 32.75 -31.91
C TRP A 580 0.50 33.28 -30.97
N LYS A 581 0.18 33.57 -29.69
CA LYS A 581 1.17 34.03 -28.71
C LYS A 581 2.12 32.90 -28.36
N ILE A 582 1.58 31.70 -28.15
CA ILE A 582 2.36 30.50 -27.80
C ILE A 582 3.37 30.19 -28.90
N TYR A 583 2.93 30.11 -30.17
CA TYR A 583 3.83 29.84 -31.29
C TYR A 583 4.85 30.96 -31.50
N ARG A 584 4.46 32.23 -31.28
CA ARG A 584 5.40 33.35 -31.35
C ARG A 584 6.48 33.27 -30.26
N VAL A 585 6.12 32.88 -29.04
CA VAL A 585 7.08 32.67 -27.93
C VAL A 585 7.97 31.47 -28.24
N LEU A 586 7.41 30.34 -28.69
CA LEU A 586 8.17 29.16 -29.09
C LEU A 586 9.18 29.48 -30.19
N GLU A 587 8.80 30.30 -31.17
CA GLU A 587 9.70 30.72 -32.24
C GLU A 587 10.79 31.68 -31.74
N GLY A 588 10.50 32.50 -30.74
CA GLY A 588 11.48 33.28 -29.98
C GLY A 588 12.48 32.38 -29.24
N LEU A 589 12.00 31.42 -28.46
CA LEU A 589 12.82 30.44 -27.73
C LEU A 589 13.69 29.61 -28.68
N ARG A 590 13.15 29.22 -29.84
CA ARG A 590 13.89 28.45 -30.86
C ARG A 590 15.03 29.26 -31.48
N LYS A 591 14.88 30.59 -31.58
CA LYS A 591 15.95 31.50 -31.99
C LYS A 591 17.00 31.66 -30.89
N ILE A 592 16.58 31.74 -29.63
CA ILE A 592 17.48 31.85 -28.47
C ILE A 592 18.30 30.56 -28.28
N SER A 593 17.68 29.38 -28.41
CA SER A 593 18.35 28.06 -28.28
C SER A 593 19.44 27.77 -29.31
N LYS A 594 19.55 28.58 -30.37
CA LYS A 594 20.57 28.45 -31.42
C LYS A 594 21.79 29.35 -31.20
N LEU A 595 21.80 30.17 -30.14
CA LEU A 595 22.94 31.01 -29.78
C LEU A 595 23.90 30.21 -28.88
N PRO A 596 25.19 30.08 -29.22
CA PRO A 596 26.15 29.37 -28.37
C PRO A 596 26.42 30.14 -27.06
N GLY A 597 26.33 29.46 -25.90
CA GLY A 597 26.95 29.91 -24.66
C GLY A 597 26.04 30.46 -23.53
N LEU A 598 24.76 30.10 -23.47
CA LEU A 598 23.80 30.74 -22.56
C LEU A 598 23.19 29.81 -21.48
N GLU A 599 23.99 28.89 -20.91
CA GLU A 599 23.55 28.09 -19.75
C GLU A 599 23.37 28.93 -18.48
N ALA A 600 23.96 30.13 -18.41
CA ALA A 600 23.97 30.96 -17.19
C ALA A 600 22.80 31.97 -17.06
N GLU A 601 22.12 32.35 -18.15
CA GLU A 601 21.07 33.41 -18.11
C GLU A 601 19.64 32.85 -17.93
N LEU A 602 19.42 31.55 -18.16
CA LEU A 602 18.10 30.93 -17.93
C LEU A 602 17.73 30.84 -16.44
N GLU A 603 18.71 30.77 -15.55
CA GLU A 603 18.47 30.79 -14.10
C GLU A 603 17.94 32.15 -13.59
N GLU A 604 18.27 33.27 -14.24
CA GLU A 604 17.77 34.59 -13.85
C GLU A 604 16.34 34.85 -14.34
N LEU A 605 15.95 34.32 -15.51
CA LEU A 605 14.59 34.47 -16.03
C LEU A 605 13.55 33.66 -15.24
N CYS A 606 13.93 32.50 -14.68
CA CYS A 606 13.05 31.73 -13.79
C CYS A 606 12.82 32.38 -12.42
N ARG A 607 13.62 33.38 -12.02
CA ARG A 607 13.43 34.16 -10.78
C ARG A 607 12.62 35.45 -10.98
N GLY A 608 12.27 35.80 -12.21
CA GLY A 608 11.65 37.09 -12.56
C GLY A 608 10.12 37.14 -12.50
N HIS A 609 9.44 36.05 -12.16
CA HIS A 609 7.98 36.00 -12.04
C HIS A 609 7.58 35.20 -10.79
N GLU A 610 7.82 35.78 -9.62
CA GLU A 610 7.10 35.46 -8.38
C GLU A 610 5.73 36.15 -8.35
#